data_AF-A0AA40LNU0-F1
#
_entry.id   AF-A0AA40LNU0-F1
#
_cell.length_a   1.000
_cell.length_b   1.000
_cell.length_c   1.000
_cell.angle_alpha   90.00
_cell.angle_beta   90.00
_cell.angle_gamma   90.00
#
_symmetry.space_group_name_H-M   'P 1'
#
loop_
_entity.id
_entity.type
_entity.pdbx_description
1 polymer ?
#
loop_
_entity_poly.entity_id
_entity_poly.type
_entity_poly.pdbx_seq_one_letter_code
_entity_poly.pdbx_strand_id
1 'polypeptide(L)'
;MDMEKVNSMDFGEFVDVFGNVIERCPLIAAAVWSQRPFSDLEDLEKHFSAFIDALPPSGQEGILRCHPDLAGRELQRGTLTAESQREQSRAGLTSLGVEERLRLAELNARYRARFGFPFVLAARLSDREAVPRELERRLHRPPAQELRAALGEVKKIGRLRLADLLGTDPSRL
;
A
#
# COMPACT_ATOMS: atom_id res chain seq x y z
N MET A 1 -17.32 -9.76 5.73
CA MET A 1 -17.47 -10.73 4.63
C MET A 1 -16.74 -12.00 5.04
N ASP A 2 -17.35 -13.17 4.93
CA ASP A 2 -16.69 -14.44 5.27
C ASP A 2 -15.96 -15.05 4.06
N MET A 3 -15.14 -16.08 4.31
CA MET A 3 -14.31 -16.71 3.28
C MET A 3 -15.14 -17.58 2.31
N GLU A 4 -16.30 -18.09 2.71
CA GLU A 4 -17.21 -18.80 1.81
C GLU A 4 -17.75 -17.87 0.73
N LYS A 5 -18.13 -16.64 1.11
CA LYS A 5 -18.53 -15.61 0.14
C LYS A 5 -17.37 -15.25 -0.78
N VAL A 6 -16.15 -15.08 -0.27
CA VAL A 6 -14.97 -14.80 -1.11
C VAL A 6 -14.72 -15.93 -2.12
N ASN A 7 -14.76 -17.18 -1.67
CA ASN A 7 -14.50 -18.34 -2.53
C ASN A 7 -15.59 -18.59 -3.58
N SER A 8 -16.79 -18.05 -3.40
CA SER A 8 -17.90 -18.16 -4.36
C SER A 8 -17.99 -17.01 -5.36
N MET A 9 -17.19 -15.94 -5.21
CA MET A 9 -17.16 -14.84 -6.17
C MET A 9 -16.72 -15.30 -7.56
N ASP A 10 -17.41 -14.82 -8.59
CA ASP A 10 -16.88 -14.89 -9.94
C ASP A 10 -15.67 -13.94 -10.09
N PHE A 11 -15.00 -14.03 -11.24
CA PHE A 11 -13.79 -13.25 -11.50
C PHE A 11 -14.04 -11.74 -11.45
N GLY A 12 -15.17 -11.28 -12.01
CA GLY A 12 -15.51 -9.85 -12.05
C GLY A 12 -15.77 -9.32 -10.65
N GLU A 13 -16.64 -10.01 -9.89
CA GLU A 13 -16.96 -9.64 -8.50
C GLU A 13 -15.69 -9.60 -7.63
N PHE A 14 -14.80 -10.58 -7.77
CA PHE A 14 -13.57 -10.62 -6.99
C PHE A 14 -12.63 -9.47 -7.33
N VAL A 15 -12.45 -9.15 -8.62
CA VAL A 15 -11.58 -8.04 -9.04
C VAL A 15 -12.20 -6.69 -8.62
N ASP A 16 -13.52 -6.54 -8.67
CA ASP A 16 -14.19 -5.33 -8.23
C ASP A 16 -14.02 -5.09 -6.72
N VAL A 17 -14.08 -6.16 -5.91
CA VAL A 17 -13.94 -6.08 -4.45
C VAL A 17 -12.48 -5.94 -4.01
N PHE A 18 -11.57 -6.73 -4.59
CA PHE A 18 -10.18 -6.84 -4.14
C PHE A 18 -9.17 -6.08 -5.02
N GLY A 19 -9.62 -5.48 -6.13
CA GLY A 19 -8.75 -4.88 -7.14
C GLY A 19 -7.90 -3.70 -6.67
N ASN A 20 -8.26 -3.06 -5.56
CA ASN A 20 -7.46 -2.00 -4.95
C ASN A 20 -6.83 -2.39 -3.61
N VAL A 21 -6.74 -3.70 -3.29
CA VAL A 21 -5.96 -4.18 -2.12
C VAL A 21 -4.50 -3.76 -2.25
N ILE A 22 -3.95 -3.85 -3.45
CA ILE A 22 -2.68 -3.22 -3.79
C ILE A 22 -3.00 -2.02 -4.66
N GLU A 23 -2.56 -0.84 -4.23
CA GLU A 23 -2.94 0.44 -4.82
C GLU A 23 -2.79 0.46 -6.34
N ARG A 24 -3.91 0.64 -7.05
CA ARG A 24 -4.00 0.73 -8.52
C ARG A 24 -3.39 -0.49 -9.25
N CYS A 25 -3.37 -1.65 -8.61
CA CYS A 25 -2.85 -2.89 -9.19
C CYS A 25 -3.91 -4.01 -9.21
N PRO A 26 -5.05 -3.84 -9.93
CA PRO A 26 -6.10 -4.85 -9.98
C PRO A 26 -5.66 -6.17 -10.61
N LEU A 27 -4.59 -6.16 -11.41
CA LEU A 27 -3.96 -7.36 -11.96
C LEU A 27 -3.57 -8.38 -10.86
N ILE A 28 -3.14 -7.90 -9.68
CA ILE A 28 -2.73 -8.80 -8.60
C ILE A 28 -3.95 -9.56 -8.07
N ALA A 29 -5.07 -8.88 -7.83
CA ALA A 29 -6.31 -9.52 -7.43
C ALA A 29 -6.81 -10.51 -8.50
N ALA A 30 -6.75 -10.11 -9.77
CA ALA A 30 -7.11 -10.98 -10.90
C ALA A 30 -6.28 -12.27 -10.95
N ALA A 31 -4.96 -12.19 -10.70
CA ALA A 31 -4.10 -13.35 -10.66
C ALA A 31 -4.37 -14.23 -9.42
N VAL A 32 -4.55 -13.61 -8.25
CA VAL A 32 -4.85 -14.31 -6.99
C VAL A 32 -6.17 -15.07 -7.07
N TRP A 33 -7.18 -14.55 -7.77
CA TRP A 33 -8.47 -15.25 -7.98
C TRP A 33 -8.31 -16.64 -8.62
N SER A 34 -7.22 -16.92 -9.33
CA SER A 34 -7.00 -18.26 -9.92
C SER A 34 -6.52 -19.30 -8.90
N GLN A 35 -6.23 -18.89 -7.65
CA GLN A 35 -5.62 -19.74 -6.61
C GLN A 35 -6.60 -20.21 -5.53
N ARG A 36 -7.87 -19.81 -5.62
CA ARG A 36 -8.92 -20.25 -4.68
C ARG A 36 -9.20 -21.76 -4.82
N PRO A 37 -9.78 -22.40 -3.79
CA PRO A 37 -10.32 -21.78 -2.58
C PRO A 37 -9.23 -21.38 -1.57
N PHE A 38 -9.47 -20.30 -0.83
CA PHE A 38 -8.64 -19.86 0.29
C PHE A 38 -9.21 -20.37 1.62
N SER A 39 -8.36 -20.73 2.58
CA SER A 39 -8.82 -21.20 3.90
C SER A 39 -9.30 -20.05 4.80
N ASP A 40 -8.56 -18.96 4.83
CA ASP A 40 -8.75 -17.83 5.74
C ASP A 40 -8.05 -16.56 5.20
N LEU A 41 -8.09 -15.48 5.99
CA LEU A 41 -7.46 -14.21 5.62
C LEU A 41 -5.93 -14.32 5.46
N GLU A 42 -5.27 -15.13 6.29
CA GLU A 42 -3.82 -15.28 6.24
C GLU A 42 -3.41 -16.01 4.96
N ASP A 43 -4.16 -17.03 4.56
CA ASP A 43 -3.97 -17.73 3.30
C ASP A 43 -4.20 -16.81 2.09
N LEU A 44 -5.28 -16.03 2.08
CA LEU A 44 -5.50 -15.03 1.02
C LEU A 44 -4.35 -14.00 0.94
N GLU A 45 -3.89 -13.47 2.07
CA GLU A 45 -2.77 -12.54 2.13
C GLU A 45 -1.46 -13.16 1.60
N LYS A 46 -1.19 -14.43 1.91
CA LYS A 46 -0.03 -15.17 1.39
C LYS A 46 -0.03 -15.20 -0.13
N HIS A 47 -1.17 -15.40 -0.78
CA HIS A 47 -1.28 -15.41 -2.24
C HIS A 47 -0.96 -14.03 -2.85
N PHE A 48 -1.46 -12.94 -2.25
CA PHE A 48 -1.08 -11.58 -2.67
C PHE A 48 0.43 -11.34 -2.51
N SER A 49 0.99 -11.72 -1.36
CA SER A 49 2.40 -11.55 -1.06
C SER A 49 3.30 -12.35 -2.01
N ALA A 50 2.95 -13.61 -2.26
CA ALA A 50 3.68 -14.50 -3.15
C ALA A 50 3.70 -13.99 -4.59
N PHE A 51 2.58 -13.43 -5.08
CA PHE A 51 2.54 -12.81 -6.41
C PHE A 51 3.53 -11.64 -6.51
N ILE A 52 3.57 -10.75 -5.51
CA ILE A 52 4.49 -9.60 -5.47
C ILE A 52 5.96 -10.09 -5.42
N ASP A 53 6.25 -11.11 -4.62
CA ASP A 53 7.60 -11.66 -4.46
C ASP A 53 8.11 -12.35 -5.73
N ALA A 54 7.22 -12.94 -6.52
CA ALA A 54 7.55 -13.62 -7.77
C ALA A 54 7.82 -12.65 -8.94
N LEU A 55 7.44 -11.37 -8.82
CA LEU A 55 7.70 -10.38 -9.87
C LEU A 55 9.19 -10.09 -10.02
N PRO A 56 9.67 -9.81 -11.26
CA PRO A 56 11.01 -9.27 -11.43
C PRO A 56 11.12 -7.91 -10.72
N PRO A 57 12.35 -7.45 -10.37
CA PRO A 57 12.55 -6.19 -9.67
C PRO A 57 11.83 -4.98 -10.33
N SER A 58 11.79 -4.92 -11.66
CA SER A 58 11.07 -3.88 -12.39
C SER A 58 9.56 -3.89 -12.16
N GLY A 59 8.95 -5.08 -12.01
CA GLY A 59 7.55 -5.25 -11.66
C GLY A 59 7.26 -4.83 -10.23
N GLN A 60 8.15 -5.18 -9.30
CA GLN A 60 8.06 -4.75 -7.90
C GLN A 60 8.16 -3.22 -7.76
N GLU A 61 9.12 -2.60 -8.45
CA GLU A 61 9.21 -1.14 -8.53
C GLU A 61 7.98 -0.53 -9.22
N GLY A 62 7.41 -1.21 -10.21
CA GLY A 62 6.16 -0.83 -10.86
C GLY A 62 5.00 -0.69 -9.87
N ILE A 63 4.83 -1.66 -8.97
CA ILE A 63 3.83 -1.58 -7.88
C ILE A 63 4.08 -0.36 -7.00
N LEU A 64 5.34 -0.11 -6.62
CA LEU A 64 5.67 1.07 -5.81
C LEU A 64 5.31 2.36 -6.54
N ARG A 65 5.55 2.45 -7.86
CA ARG A 65 5.22 3.61 -8.69
C ARG A 65 3.72 3.85 -8.85
N CYS A 66 2.87 2.85 -8.64
CA CYS A 66 1.43 3.01 -8.61
C CYS A 66 0.94 3.75 -7.35
N HIS A 67 1.73 3.78 -6.27
CA HIS A 67 1.33 4.43 -5.03
C HIS A 67 1.46 5.96 -5.10
N PRO A 68 0.47 6.70 -4.57
CA PRO A 68 0.55 8.15 -4.46
C PRO A 68 1.58 8.56 -3.40
N ASP A 69 2.18 9.74 -3.55
CA ASP A 69 3.03 10.32 -2.50
C ASP A 69 2.22 10.62 -1.22
N LEU A 70 2.85 10.39 -0.07
CA LEU A 70 2.35 10.86 1.22
C LEU A 70 2.37 12.39 1.26
N ALA A 71 1.20 12.98 1.53
CA ALA A 71 0.89 14.41 1.40
C ALA A 71 1.23 15.05 0.03
N GLY A 72 1.25 14.23 -1.02
CA GLY A 72 1.60 14.66 -2.37
C GLY A 72 0.50 15.42 -3.11
N ARG A 73 0.72 15.65 -4.40
CA ARG A 73 -0.18 16.38 -5.29
C ARG A 73 -1.59 15.80 -5.35
N GLU A 74 -1.70 14.47 -5.34
CA GLU A 74 -2.99 13.79 -5.43
C GLU A 74 -3.85 14.03 -4.18
N LEU A 75 -3.24 14.07 -2.99
CA LEU A 75 -3.94 14.45 -1.77
C LEU A 75 -4.43 15.90 -1.85
N GLN A 76 -3.56 16.81 -2.29
CA GLN A 76 -3.89 18.24 -2.40
C GLN A 76 -5.00 18.52 -3.41
N ARG A 77 -5.09 17.71 -4.46
CA ARG A 77 -6.13 17.80 -5.50
C ARG A 77 -7.40 17.01 -5.17
N GLY A 78 -7.39 16.22 -4.09
CA GLY A 78 -8.52 15.34 -3.74
C GLY A 78 -8.74 14.20 -4.75
N THR A 79 -7.68 13.70 -5.39
CA THR A 79 -7.75 12.66 -6.43
C THR A 79 -7.17 11.32 -5.99
N LEU A 80 -6.98 11.11 -4.68
CA LEU A 80 -6.59 9.82 -4.14
C LEU A 80 -7.69 8.78 -4.33
N THR A 81 -7.31 7.51 -4.36
CA THR A 81 -8.26 6.41 -4.14
C THR A 81 -8.89 6.54 -2.75
N ALA A 82 -10.08 5.95 -2.58
CA ALA A 82 -10.80 6.04 -1.32
C ALA A 82 -9.98 5.44 -0.16
N GLU A 83 -9.26 4.35 -0.40
CA GLU A 83 -8.35 3.70 0.55
C GLU A 83 -7.20 4.64 0.93
N SER A 84 -6.47 5.16 -0.06
CA SER A 84 -5.34 6.07 0.17
C SER A 84 -5.78 7.34 0.91
N GLN A 85 -6.97 7.87 0.60
CA GLN A 85 -7.54 9.01 1.31
C GLN A 85 -7.76 8.70 2.79
N ARG A 86 -8.42 7.56 3.12
CA ARG A 86 -8.65 7.14 4.51
C ARG A 86 -7.33 6.92 5.25
N GLU A 87 -6.36 6.29 4.60
CA GLU A 87 -5.05 5.98 5.17
C GLU A 87 -4.25 7.25 5.51
N GLN A 88 -4.15 8.19 4.57
CA GLN A 88 -3.42 9.44 4.80
C GLN A 88 -4.14 10.36 5.81
N SER A 89 -5.48 10.36 5.83
CA SER A 89 -6.26 11.07 6.87
C SER A 89 -6.01 10.51 8.27
N ARG A 90 -6.00 9.18 8.43
CA ARG A 90 -5.72 8.53 9.73
C ARG A 90 -4.31 8.83 10.25
N ALA A 91 -3.34 8.97 9.35
CA ALA A 91 -1.98 9.38 9.70
C ALA A 91 -1.83 10.89 10.00
N GLY A 92 -2.90 11.69 9.90
CA GLY A 92 -2.86 13.13 10.13
C GLY A 92 -2.21 13.93 8.99
N LEU A 93 -2.03 13.34 7.81
CA LEU A 93 -1.35 14.00 6.68
C LEU A 93 -2.25 14.99 5.93
N THR A 94 -3.57 14.92 6.14
CA THR A 94 -4.52 15.87 5.55
C THR A 94 -4.58 17.22 6.27
N SER A 95 -4.05 17.31 7.48
CA SER A 95 -4.08 18.51 8.32
C SER A 95 -2.70 19.12 8.58
N LEU A 96 -1.73 18.80 7.71
CA LEU A 96 -0.38 19.39 7.78
C LEU A 96 -0.44 20.92 7.59
N GLY A 97 0.46 21.63 8.26
CA GLY A 97 0.76 23.04 7.97
C GLY A 97 1.50 23.22 6.65
N VAL A 98 1.70 24.46 6.23
CA VAL A 98 2.43 24.78 4.99
C VAL A 98 3.87 24.29 5.07
N GLU A 99 4.56 24.55 6.17
CA GLU A 99 5.98 24.17 6.35
C GLU A 99 6.19 22.66 6.34
N GLU A 100 5.31 21.90 7.01
CA GLU A 100 5.40 20.44 7.02
C GLU A 100 5.13 19.84 5.65
N ARG A 101 4.18 20.41 4.88
CA ARG A 101 3.95 20.00 3.50
C ARG A 101 5.17 20.26 2.63
N LEU A 102 5.82 21.41 2.76
CA LEU A 102 7.03 21.75 2.01
C LEU A 102 8.18 20.80 2.36
N ARG A 103 8.41 20.55 3.66
CA ARG A 103 9.42 19.59 4.13
C ARG A 103 9.15 18.20 3.57
N LEU A 104 7.92 17.70 3.65
CA LEU A 104 7.60 16.36 3.16
C LEU A 104 7.67 16.27 1.63
N ALA A 105 7.32 17.34 0.91
CA ALA A 105 7.49 17.40 -0.54
C ALA A 105 8.97 17.34 -0.97
N GLU A 106 9.85 18.06 -0.27
CA GLU A 106 11.30 18.00 -0.52
C GLU A 106 11.87 16.61 -0.24
N LEU A 107 11.47 16.02 0.89
CA LEU A 107 11.85 14.65 1.26
C LEU A 107 11.39 13.62 0.22
N ASN A 108 10.13 13.67 -0.22
CA ASN A 108 9.61 12.81 -1.28
C ASN A 108 10.39 12.99 -2.59
N ALA A 109 10.74 14.22 -2.96
CA ALA A 109 11.51 14.50 -4.17
C ALA A 109 12.92 13.89 -4.10
N ARG A 110 13.63 14.06 -2.97
CA ARG A 110 14.95 13.45 -2.74
C ARG A 110 14.88 11.93 -2.76
N TYR A 111 13.84 11.35 -2.16
CA TYR A 111 13.63 9.90 -2.13
C TYR A 111 13.42 9.35 -3.54
N ARG A 112 12.52 9.96 -4.31
CA ARG A 112 12.25 9.57 -5.71
C ARG A 112 13.50 9.71 -6.58
N ALA A 113 14.27 10.79 -6.42
CA ALA A 113 15.51 10.99 -7.18
C ALA A 113 16.56 9.90 -6.90
N ARG A 114 16.62 9.38 -5.67
CA ARG A 114 17.57 8.33 -5.28
C ARG A 114 17.11 6.93 -5.70
N PHE A 115 15.84 6.59 -5.49
CA PHE A 115 15.36 5.20 -5.63
C PHE A 115 14.52 4.96 -6.89
N GLY A 116 14.03 5.99 -7.56
CA GLY A 116 13.23 5.86 -8.78
C GLY A 116 11.78 5.41 -8.56
N PHE A 117 11.29 5.41 -7.32
CA PHE A 117 9.91 5.12 -6.95
C PHE A 117 9.45 5.96 -5.73
N PRO A 118 8.13 6.10 -5.48
CA PRO A 118 7.58 6.85 -4.36
C PRO A 118 8.00 6.28 -2.99
N PHE A 119 8.02 7.13 -1.97
CA PHE A 119 8.15 6.65 -0.59
C PHE A 119 6.83 6.00 -0.15
N VAL A 120 6.88 4.70 0.14
CA VAL A 120 5.72 3.92 0.62
C VAL A 120 5.93 3.54 2.08
N LEU A 121 4.92 3.83 2.90
CA LEU A 121 4.84 3.50 4.33
C LEU A 121 3.37 3.20 4.65
N ALA A 122 3.11 2.18 5.47
CA ALA A 122 1.77 1.86 5.95
C ALA A 122 1.26 2.98 6.87
N ALA A 123 0.65 4.02 6.28
CA ALA A 123 0.28 5.26 6.97
C ALA A 123 -0.61 5.03 8.21
N ARG A 124 -1.51 4.03 8.18
CA ARG A 124 -2.35 3.63 9.31
C ARG A 124 -1.58 3.11 10.53
N LEU A 125 -0.34 2.66 10.35
CA LEU A 125 0.55 2.15 11.39
C LEU A 125 1.64 3.19 11.73
N SER A 126 1.39 4.45 11.39
CA SER A 126 2.31 5.56 11.57
C SER A 126 1.53 6.81 11.94
N ASP A 127 2.25 7.88 12.19
CA ASP A 127 1.68 9.18 12.53
C ASP A 127 2.39 10.30 11.75
N ARG A 128 1.83 11.50 11.89
CA ARG A 128 2.29 12.74 11.26
C ARG A 128 3.77 13.01 11.50
N GLU A 129 4.32 12.63 12.64
CA GLU A 129 5.72 12.86 12.96
C GLU A 129 6.62 11.70 12.50
N ALA A 130 6.11 10.47 12.53
CA ALA A 130 6.83 9.26 12.14
C ALA A 130 7.14 9.24 10.64
N VAL A 131 6.21 9.73 9.81
CA VAL A 131 6.36 9.75 8.35
C VAL A 131 7.65 10.45 7.89
N PRO A 132 7.92 11.73 8.22
CA PRO A 132 9.16 12.38 7.82
C PRO A 132 10.41 11.74 8.44
N ARG A 133 10.33 11.28 9.70
CA ARG A 133 11.45 10.58 10.36
C ARG A 133 11.83 9.30 9.62
N GLU A 134 10.85 8.49 9.25
CA GLU A 134 11.08 7.24 8.53
C GLU A 134 11.58 7.48 7.11
N LEU A 135 11.07 8.51 6.45
CA LEU A 135 11.53 8.90 5.13
C LEU A 135 13.02 9.33 5.18
N GLU A 136 13.38 10.21 6.11
CA GLU A 136 14.77 10.63 6.36
C GLU A 136 15.68 9.44 6.66
N ARG A 137 15.26 8.55 7.56
CA ARG A 137 16.04 7.35 7.90
C ARG A 137 16.24 6.43 6.70
N ARG A 138 15.19 6.21 5.90
CA ARG A 138 15.20 5.29 4.75
C ARG A 138 15.97 5.83 3.54
N LEU A 139 16.10 7.15 3.42
CA LEU A 139 16.95 7.79 2.41
C LEU A 139 18.42 7.32 2.45
N HIS A 140 18.91 6.89 3.61
CA HIS A 140 20.30 6.46 3.78
C HIS A 140 20.52 4.96 3.48
N ARG A 141 19.47 4.20 3.15
CA ARG A 141 19.60 2.77 2.88
C ARG A 141 20.23 2.47 1.53
N PRO A 142 20.89 1.30 1.39
CA PRO A 142 21.23 0.73 0.09
C PRO A 142 19.96 0.47 -0.75
N PRO A 143 19.96 0.74 -2.06
CA PRO A 143 18.77 0.60 -2.91
C PRO A 143 18.08 -0.76 -2.83
N ALA A 144 18.85 -1.86 -2.85
CA ALA A 144 18.28 -3.22 -2.76
C ALA A 144 17.60 -3.49 -1.42
N GLN A 145 18.12 -2.93 -0.31
CA GLN A 145 17.47 -3.03 0.99
C GLN A 145 16.18 -2.20 1.02
N GLU A 146 16.20 -1.04 0.38
CA GLU A 146 15.04 -0.15 0.38
C GLU A 146 13.89 -0.68 -0.46
N LEU A 147 14.17 -1.30 -1.62
CA LEU A 147 13.15 -2.00 -2.41
C LEU A 147 12.41 -3.05 -1.56
N ARG A 148 13.15 -3.91 -0.85
CA ARG A 148 12.55 -4.93 0.03
C ARG A 148 11.73 -4.31 1.15
N ALA A 149 12.22 -3.24 1.75
CA ALA A 149 11.51 -2.56 2.83
C ALA A 149 10.22 -1.90 2.33
N ALA A 150 10.26 -1.21 1.18
CA ALA A 150 9.09 -0.58 0.60
C ALA A 150 8.02 -1.61 0.19
N LEU A 151 8.41 -2.76 -0.36
CA LEU A 151 7.49 -3.87 -0.63
C LEU A 151 6.89 -4.47 0.65
N GLY A 152 7.67 -4.52 1.74
CA GLY A 152 7.15 -4.88 3.06
C GLY A 152 6.04 -3.94 3.53
N GLU A 153 6.18 -2.64 3.28
CA GLU A 153 5.12 -1.66 3.58
C GLU A 153 3.89 -1.83 2.67
N VAL A 154 4.08 -2.14 1.38
CA VAL A 154 2.96 -2.49 0.47
C VAL A 154 2.18 -3.69 1.00
N LYS A 155 2.85 -4.75 1.45
CA LYS A 155 2.19 -5.94 2.01
C LYS A 155 1.41 -5.61 3.28
N LYS A 156 1.95 -4.78 4.17
CA LYS A 156 1.22 -4.27 5.36
C LYS A 156 -0.03 -3.50 4.97
N ILE A 157 0.06 -2.62 3.97
CA ILE A 157 -1.11 -1.88 3.44
C ILE A 157 -2.14 -2.87 2.90
N GLY A 158 -1.71 -3.85 2.09
CA GLY A 158 -2.57 -4.90 1.56
C GLY A 158 -3.30 -5.69 2.64
N ARG A 159 -2.59 -6.16 3.68
CA ARG A 159 -3.17 -6.85 4.84
C ARG A 159 -4.25 -6.00 5.53
N LEU A 160 -3.97 -4.72 5.77
CA LEU A 160 -4.92 -3.80 6.40
C LEU A 160 -6.17 -3.57 5.55
N ARG A 161 -6.01 -3.47 4.22
CA ARG A 161 -7.14 -3.34 3.28
C ARG A 161 -7.97 -4.63 3.20
N LEU A 162 -7.33 -5.80 3.17
CA LEU A 162 -8.01 -7.10 3.22
C LEU A 162 -8.82 -7.27 4.52
N ALA A 163 -8.23 -6.90 5.66
CA ALA A 163 -8.91 -6.94 6.95
C ALA A 163 -10.16 -6.05 6.98
N ASP A 164 -10.07 -4.83 6.44
CA ASP A 164 -11.22 -3.93 6.34
C ASP A 164 -12.35 -4.54 5.49
N LEU A 165 -12.03 -5.19 4.36
CA LEU A 165 -13.01 -5.84 3.47
C LEU A 165 -13.68 -7.07 4.13
N LEU A 166 -12.93 -7.85 4.90
CA LEU A 166 -13.45 -9.01 5.61
C LEU A 166 -14.18 -8.63 6.92
N GLY A 167 -13.99 -7.41 7.42
CA GLY A 167 -14.52 -6.96 8.71
C GLY A 167 -13.76 -7.54 9.89
N THR A 168 -12.48 -7.88 9.71
CA THR A 168 -11.60 -8.37 10.76
C THR A 168 -10.97 -7.19 11.50
N ASP A 169 -11.02 -7.19 12.83
CA ASP A 169 -10.43 -6.14 13.65
C ASP A 169 -8.90 -6.11 13.48
N PRO A 170 -8.31 -4.98 13.01
CA PRO A 170 -6.86 -4.85 12.86
C PRO A 170 -6.06 -4.98 14.17
N SER A 171 -6.70 -4.81 15.33
CA SER A 171 -6.06 -5.01 16.65
C SER A 171 -5.88 -6.49 17.03
N ARG A 172 -6.52 -7.39 16.28
CA ARG A 172 -6.36 -8.85 16.39
C ARG A 172 -5.41 -9.41 15.33
N LEU A 173 -4.68 -8.54 14.61
CA LEU A 173 -3.77 -8.87 13.52
C LEU A 173 -2.30 -8.61 13.86
#